data_AF-A0A3B8HUH7-F1
#
_entry.id   AF-A0A3B8HUH7-F1
#
_cell.length_a   1.000
_cell.length_b   1.000
_cell.length_c   1.000
_cell.angle_alpha   90.00
_cell.angle_beta   90.00
_cell.angle_gamma   90.00
#
_symmetry.space_group_name_H-M   'P 1'
#
loop_
_entity.id
_entity.type
_entity.pdbx_description
1 polymer ?
#
loop_
_entity_poly.entity_id
_entity_poly.type
_entity_poly.pdbx_seq_one_letter_code
_entity_poly.pdbx_strand_id
1 'polypeptide(L)'
;MMKNIKITDTSLRDGHQSLWATRMTTSDMIPILDKIDEVGYHSLEVWGGATFDVCIRYLNEDPWERLRTIRGIVKKTPLQMLLRGQSLVGYTHYPDDIVEKFIEKAAENGIDIFRMFDALNDVRNLEAALKAVKATGKHAQASVVYTISPVHTMQHFLDTALKLREMGADSICIKDMAGLLSPYAAYELVKMLKENLDVPIQLHTHYIGGLAIAALLKAAEAGVDIVDTASVPMAFGSSQPPVETIVRALQDSERDTGLDLHKLFEIANHFEQLRKHKGFERGVTRISDMRVFEHQVPGGMISNLMSQMEEQKATDRIDEVLAEIPRVREEMGYPPLVTPTSQIISIQAVLNVLMGERYKLCPGEVKDYVRGLYGKPPVPIKEEIRKKIIGDEPVVTVRPADLIDPMWERARQESAHYARSDEDVLTYALFPQVALKFFAWREARGHEDMPQIETHNEVREELDITKENPPATRNTINQLSPKASFRGDEEMNIDHIRELILLLDQTSISELEFQKDDYRLALRKNRHDGDMTKMAAPATADIREEPAPVPAGTIDLVEVISPMVGTYYAAPSPDAPPFVKIGDRVEAGQTLCIVEAMKLMNEIKAEVSGVVADILVDNAQPVEYGQVMILIAKN
;
A
#
# COMPACT_ATOMS: atom_id res chain seq x y z
N MET A 1 6.12 36.72 6.50
CA MET A 1 6.19 35.70 5.44
C MET A 1 7.63 35.42 5.10
N MET A 2 8.01 34.15 4.89
CA MET A 2 9.31 33.83 4.30
C MET A 2 9.37 34.43 2.89
N LYS A 3 10.47 35.09 2.53
CA LYS A 3 10.61 35.72 1.21
C LYS A 3 10.62 34.67 0.09
N ASN A 4 11.49 33.67 0.25
CA ASN A 4 11.66 32.57 -0.70
C ASN A 4 10.75 31.40 -0.31
N ILE A 5 10.12 30.76 -1.28
CA ILE A 5 9.44 29.50 -1.04
C ILE A 5 10.46 28.41 -0.71
N LYS A 6 10.07 27.46 0.12
CA LYS A 6 10.88 26.32 0.52
C LYS A 6 10.37 25.02 -0.12
N ILE A 7 11.27 24.07 -0.33
CA ILE A 7 10.96 22.79 -0.97
C ILE A 7 11.28 21.64 -0.02
N THR A 8 10.34 20.72 0.13
CA THR A 8 10.58 19.39 0.69
C THR A 8 10.66 18.38 -0.45
N ASP A 9 11.77 17.65 -0.55
CA ASP A 9 11.89 16.56 -1.52
C ASP A 9 11.25 15.28 -0.98
N THR A 10 10.43 14.63 -1.80
CA THR A 10 9.74 13.38 -1.46
C THR A 10 10.29 12.17 -2.21
N SER A 11 11.38 12.33 -2.97
CA SER A 11 11.92 11.30 -3.87
C SER A 11 12.26 10.00 -3.15
N LEU A 12 12.78 10.10 -1.93
CA LEU A 12 13.21 8.96 -1.11
C LEU A 12 12.07 8.30 -0.30
N ARG A 13 10.84 8.81 -0.37
CA ARG A 13 9.66 8.27 0.32
C ARG A 13 8.44 8.23 -0.60
N ASP A 14 7.72 9.34 -0.76
CA ASP A 14 6.45 9.35 -1.48
C ASP A 14 6.61 9.16 -2.99
N GLY A 15 7.71 9.65 -3.57
CA GLY A 15 7.99 9.52 -5.00
C GLY A 15 7.98 8.07 -5.46
N HIS A 16 8.85 7.24 -4.86
CA HIS A 16 8.92 5.82 -5.17
C HIS A 16 7.76 5.01 -4.56
N GLN A 17 7.12 5.47 -3.48
CA GLN A 17 5.88 4.87 -2.99
C GLN A 17 4.76 4.96 -4.03
N SER A 18 4.64 6.11 -4.70
CA SER A 18 3.61 6.35 -5.71
C SER A 18 3.86 5.62 -7.02
N LEU A 19 5.12 5.51 -7.46
CA LEU A 19 5.44 5.01 -8.80
C LEU A 19 6.08 3.62 -8.82
N TRP A 20 6.86 3.27 -7.80
CA TRP A 20 7.71 2.07 -7.80
C TRP A 20 7.31 1.11 -6.68
N ALA A 21 6.05 1.16 -6.23
CA ALA A 21 5.50 0.33 -5.16
C ALA A 21 6.38 0.31 -3.89
N THR A 22 7.04 1.43 -3.60
CA THR A 22 7.92 1.59 -2.44
C THR A 22 9.18 0.69 -2.50
N ARG A 23 9.59 0.22 -3.69
CA ARG A 23 10.66 -0.80 -3.87
C ARG A 23 12.08 -0.24 -4.01
N MET A 24 12.29 1.04 -3.74
CA MET A 24 13.66 1.58 -3.66
C MET A 24 14.37 1.03 -2.41
N THR A 25 15.50 0.35 -2.61
CA THR A 25 16.32 -0.25 -1.55
C THR A 25 17.20 0.80 -0.87
N THR A 26 17.70 0.51 0.34
CA THR A 26 18.66 1.39 1.01
C THR A 26 19.93 1.55 0.17
N SER A 27 20.39 0.48 -0.49
CA SER A 27 21.54 0.52 -1.39
C SER A 27 21.36 1.41 -2.62
N ASP A 28 20.13 1.54 -3.12
CA ASP A 28 19.83 2.44 -4.25
C ASP A 28 19.89 3.93 -3.84
N MET A 29 19.61 4.21 -2.56
CA MET A 29 19.60 5.56 -1.99
C MET A 29 21.01 6.07 -1.69
N ILE A 30 21.86 5.25 -1.06
CA ILE A 30 23.19 5.64 -0.55
C ILE A 30 24.02 6.48 -1.54
N PRO A 31 24.18 6.09 -2.83
CA PRO A 31 25.08 6.79 -3.75
C PRO A 31 24.73 8.25 -4.04
N ILE A 32 23.49 8.68 -3.74
CA ILE A 32 23.01 10.03 -4.07
C ILE A 32 22.75 10.92 -2.85
N LEU A 33 22.79 10.37 -1.62
CA LEU A 33 22.41 11.08 -0.40
C LEU A 33 23.24 12.35 -0.15
N ASP A 34 24.56 12.30 -0.31
CA ASP A 34 25.44 13.46 -0.13
C ASP A 34 25.06 14.61 -1.06
N LYS A 35 24.75 14.31 -2.32
CA LYS A 35 24.38 15.33 -3.32
C LYS A 35 23.02 15.94 -3.01
N ILE A 36 22.07 15.14 -2.55
CA ILE A 36 20.74 15.62 -2.13
C ILE A 36 20.88 16.54 -0.92
N ASP A 37 21.74 16.21 0.05
CA ASP A 37 21.97 17.03 1.24
C ASP A 37 22.61 18.40 0.93
N GLU A 38 23.32 18.52 -0.19
CA GLU A 38 23.96 19.76 -0.67
C GLU A 38 23.03 20.69 -1.48
N VAL A 39 21.78 20.30 -1.73
CA VAL A 39 20.85 21.11 -2.53
C VAL A 39 20.35 22.33 -1.75
N GLY A 40 20.11 22.18 -0.45
CA GLY A 40 19.48 23.20 0.39
C GLY A 40 17.96 23.08 0.49
N TYR A 41 17.43 21.85 0.41
CA TYR A 41 16.02 21.57 0.71
C TYR A 41 15.65 21.98 2.15
N HIS A 42 14.37 22.26 2.37
CA HIS A 42 13.84 22.50 3.72
C HIS A 42 13.78 21.22 4.54
N SER A 43 13.39 20.12 3.91
CA SER A 43 13.47 18.78 4.49
C SER A 43 13.54 17.71 3.40
N LEU A 44 14.00 16.53 3.77
CA LEU A 44 13.89 15.32 2.95
C LEU A 44 12.86 14.40 3.60
N GLU A 45 11.77 14.11 2.90
CA GLU A 45 10.86 13.08 3.35
C GLU A 45 11.42 11.71 2.95
N VAL A 46 11.86 10.95 3.95
CA VAL A 46 12.65 9.71 3.73
C VAL A 46 12.06 8.48 4.42
N TRP A 47 11.02 8.67 5.23
CA TRP A 47 10.56 7.63 6.16
C TRP A 47 9.06 7.70 6.47
N GLY A 48 8.54 6.64 7.09
CA GLY A 48 7.11 6.51 7.37
C GLY A 48 6.28 6.14 6.13
N GLY A 49 4.96 6.34 6.19
CA GLY A 49 4.06 5.82 5.17
C GLY A 49 4.20 4.30 5.00
N ALA A 50 4.29 3.80 3.76
CA ALA A 50 4.43 2.38 3.47
C ALA A 50 5.88 1.86 3.58
N THR A 51 6.88 2.75 3.70
CA THR A 51 8.30 2.35 3.67
C THR A 51 8.64 1.36 4.78
N PHE A 52 8.06 1.53 5.97
CA PHE A 52 8.36 0.69 7.13
C PHE A 52 7.98 -0.79 6.89
N ASP A 53 6.70 -1.05 6.56
CA ASP A 53 6.22 -2.40 6.25
C ASP A 53 6.93 -2.99 5.03
N VAL A 54 7.14 -2.19 3.98
CA VAL A 54 7.76 -2.68 2.75
C VAL A 54 9.22 -3.11 2.96
N CYS A 55 9.98 -2.41 3.82
CA CYS A 55 11.34 -2.81 4.17
C CYS A 55 11.38 -4.24 4.70
N ILE A 56 10.59 -4.54 5.73
CA ILE A 56 10.60 -5.85 6.39
C ILE A 56 9.86 -6.94 5.60
N ARG A 57 8.86 -6.57 4.79
CA ARG A 57 8.00 -7.54 4.08
C ARG A 57 8.55 -7.95 2.72
N TYR A 58 9.17 -7.02 2.00
CA TYR A 58 9.50 -7.21 0.58
C TYR A 58 10.96 -6.96 0.24
N LEU A 59 11.64 -6.09 0.99
CA LEU A 59 13.04 -5.76 0.71
C LEU A 59 14.01 -6.56 1.59
N ASN A 60 13.49 -7.18 2.65
CA ASN A 60 14.29 -7.79 3.71
C ASN A 60 15.35 -6.79 4.23
N GLU A 61 14.92 -5.57 4.54
CA GLU A 61 15.75 -4.52 5.12
C GLU A 61 15.15 -4.08 6.46
N ASP A 62 16.00 -3.73 7.42
CA ASP A 62 15.56 -3.10 8.65
C ASP A 62 15.28 -1.60 8.36
N PRO A 63 14.02 -1.13 8.49
CA PRO A 63 13.71 0.27 8.25
C PRO A 63 14.50 1.19 9.20
N TRP A 64 14.76 0.77 10.44
CA TRP A 64 15.49 1.58 11.42
C TRP A 64 16.96 1.73 11.03
N GLU A 65 17.56 0.67 10.50
CA GLU A 65 18.91 0.73 9.92
C GLU A 65 18.94 1.66 8.69
N ARG A 66 17.92 1.61 7.83
CA ARG A 66 17.78 2.56 6.72
C ARG A 66 17.77 4.00 7.23
N LEU A 67 16.98 4.31 8.27
CA LEU A 67 16.93 5.65 8.85
C LEU A 67 18.30 6.08 9.40
N ARG A 68 18.95 5.23 10.20
CA ARG A 68 20.28 5.51 10.75
C ARG A 68 21.32 5.72 9.65
N THR A 69 21.24 4.94 8.57
CA THR A 69 22.13 5.06 7.41
C THR A 69 21.93 6.40 6.70
N ILE A 70 20.68 6.77 6.42
CA ILE A 70 20.35 8.05 5.79
C ILE A 70 20.81 9.21 6.67
N ARG A 71 20.48 9.19 7.97
CA ARG A 71 20.95 10.22 8.93
C ARG A 71 22.47 10.21 9.08
N GLY A 72 23.10 9.06 8.90
CA GLY A 72 24.56 8.85 8.89
C GLY A 72 25.27 9.65 7.81
N ILE A 73 24.61 9.87 6.67
CA ILE A 73 25.16 10.52 5.48
C ILE A 73 24.60 11.94 5.33
N VAL A 74 23.28 12.09 5.31
CA VAL A 74 22.60 13.40 5.30
C VAL A 74 22.83 14.05 6.65
N LYS A 75 23.43 15.25 6.70
CA LYS A 75 23.73 16.00 7.94
C LYS A 75 23.16 17.42 7.96
N LYS A 76 22.97 18.05 6.80
CA LYS A 76 22.56 19.46 6.70
C LYS A 76 21.05 19.62 6.67
N THR A 77 20.37 18.68 6.03
CA THR A 77 18.94 18.74 5.77
C THR A 77 18.16 17.98 6.86
N PRO A 78 17.10 18.57 7.42
CA PRO A 78 16.17 17.88 8.33
C PRO A 78 15.52 16.67 7.66
N LEU A 79 15.41 15.56 8.39
CA LEU A 79 14.67 14.38 7.91
C LEU A 79 13.20 14.45 8.33
N GLN A 80 12.31 14.30 7.36
CA GLN A 80 10.86 14.28 7.57
C GLN A 80 10.31 12.86 7.41
N MET A 81 9.29 12.53 8.20
CA MET A 81 8.48 11.33 8.01
C MET A 81 6.99 11.64 7.91
N LEU A 82 6.25 10.73 7.26
CA LEU A 82 4.79 10.70 7.31
C LEU A 82 4.30 9.71 8.39
N LEU A 83 3.49 10.19 9.33
CA LEU A 83 2.94 9.43 10.45
C LEU A 83 1.41 9.51 10.49
N ARG A 84 0.73 8.36 10.59
CA ARG A 84 -0.74 8.26 10.68
C ARG A 84 -1.24 8.39 12.11
N GLY A 85 -0.95 9.51 12.79
CA GLY A 85 -1.44 9.77 14.15
C GLY A 85 -1.36 8.54 15.06
N GLN A 86 -2.51 8.07 15.53
CA GLN A 86 -2.68 6.89 16.38
C GLN A 86 -2.32 5.54 15.72
N SER A 87 -2.33 5.45 14.39
CA SER A 87 -1.94 4.25 13.64
C SER A 87 -0.46 4.23 13.24
N LEU A 88 0.30 5.28 13.52
CA LEU A 88 1.74 5.37 13.25
C LEU A 88 2.09 5.02 11.78
N VAL A 89 2.75 3.88 11.58
CA VAL A 89 3.08 3.31 10.27
C VAL A 89 2.31 2.02 9.97
N GLY A 90 1.45 1.57 10.89
CA GLY A 90 0.59 0.38 10.76
C GLY A 90 -0.83 0.70 10.29
N TYR A 91 -1.75 -0.26 10.40
CA TYR A 91 -3.08 -0.19 9.76
C TYR A 91 -4.26 -0.01 10.73
N THR A 92 -4.02 -0.13 12.03
CA THR A 92 -5.00 0.02 13.12
C THR A 92 -4.48 1.00 14.17
N HIS A 93 -5.35 1.43 15.08
CA HIS A 93 -4.93 2.25 16.21
C HIS A 93 -4.08 1.45 17.20
N TYR A 94 -3.02 2.07 17.69
CA TYR A 94 -2.16 1.54 18.76
C TYR A 94 -2.43 2.28 20.07
N PRO A 95 -2.19 1.64 21.23
CA PRO A 95 -2.27 2.33 22.51
C PRO A 95 -1.17 3.40 22.63
N ASP A 96 -1.39 4.38 23.51
CA ASP A 96 -0.53 5.56 23.62
C ASP A 96 0.92 5.23 24.00
N ASP A 97 1.17 4.18 24.77
CA ASP A 97 2.52 3.74 25.15
C ASP A 97 3.36 3.33 23.93
N ILE A 98 2.74 2.66 22.95
CA ILE A 98 3.39 2.33 21.67
C ILE A 98 3.61 3.59 20.82
N VAL A 99 2.65 4.52 20.80
CA VAL A 99 2.77 5.79 20.07
C VAL A 99 3.93 6.62 20.60
N GLU A 100 3.98 6.80 21.92
CA GLU A 100 5.04 7.53 22.61
C GLU A 100 6.42 6.89 22.34
N LYS A 101 6.54 5.57 22.54
CA LYS A 101 7.80 4.84 22.32
C LYS A 101 8.27 4.88 20.87
N PHE A 102 7.36 4.76 19.91
CA PHE A 102 7.70 4.83 18.50
C PHE A 102 8.26 6.20 18.12
N ILE A 103 7.61 7.27 18.57
CA ILE A 103 8.03 8.65 18.27
C ILE A 103 9.36 8.98 18.97
N GLU A 104 9.55 8.56 20.22
CA GLU A 104 10.82 8.65 20.95
C GLU A 104 11.95 8.02 20.13
N LYS A 105 11.78 6.74 19.72
CA LYS A 105 12.81 6.02 18.95
C LYS A 105 13.03 6.59 17.56
N ALA A 106 11.98 7.05 16.87
CA ALA A 106 12.13 7.71 15.57
C ALA A 106 12.92 9.02 15.67
N ALA A 107 12.68 9.82 16.72
CA ALA A 107 13.41 11.05 16.98
C ALA A 107 14.89 10.78 17.32
N GLU A 108 15.16 9.78 18.17
CA GLU A 108 16.51 9.34 18.53
C GLU A 108 17.30 8.86 17.30
N ASN A 109 16.66 8.13 16.39
CA ASN A 109 17.31 7.56 15.20
C ASN A 109 17.46 8.57 14.05
N GLY A 110 16.86 9.76 14.14
CA GLY A 110 17.22 10.89 13.27
C GLY A 110 16.08 11.62 12.58
N ILE A 111 14.81 11.30 12.85
CA ILE A 111 13.68 12.09 12.35
C ILE A 111 13.64 13.45 13.05
N ASP A 112 13.51 14.51 12.26
CA ASP A 112 13.45 15.89 12.73
C ASP A 112 12.05 16.50 12.60
N ILE A 113 11.30 16.10 11.56
CA ILE A 113 9.96 16.60 11.26
C ILE A 113 8.98 15.43 11.19
N PHE A 114 7.98 15.44 12.07
CA PHE A 114 6.90 14.46 12.07
C PHE A 114 5.67 15.08 11.41
N ARG A 115 5.40 14.71 10.15
CA ARG A 115 4.15 15.07 9.48
C ARG A 115 3.06 14.09 9.89
N MET A 116 2.17 14.54 10.75
CA MET A 116 1.08 13.74 11.32
C MET A 116 -0.24 14.04 10.60
N PHE A 117 -1.02 13.01 10.32
CA PHE A 117 -2.39 13.15 9.81
C PHE A 117 -3.29 12.06 10.37
N ASP A 118 -4.59 12.36 10.41
CA ASP A 118 -5.65 11.39 10.65
C ASP A 118 -6.51 11.25 9.39
N ALA A 119 -6.95 10.02 9.07
CA ALA A 119 -7.67 9.74 7.83
C ALA A 119 -9.05 10.39 7.75
N LEU A 120 -9.64 10.74 8.89
CA LEU A 120 -10.96 11.36 9.03
C LEU A 120 -10.89 12.86 9.37
N ASN A 121 -9.69 13.43 9.48
CA ASN A 121 -9.45 14.72 10.14
C ASN A 121 -10.00 14.76 11.59
N ASP A 122 -10.11 13.62 12.26
CA ASP A 122 -10.45 13.56 13.68
C ASP A 122 -9.22 13.89 14.51
N VAL A 123 -9.11 15.16 14.92
CA VAL A 123 -7.94 15.68 15.63
C VAL A 123 -7.62 14.93 16.92
N ARG A 124 -8.61 14.26 17.54
CA ARG A 124 -8.41 13.47 18.77
C ARG A 124 -7.39 12.34 18.55
N ASN A 125 -7.38 11.74 17.36
CA ASN A 125 -6.43 10.68 16.98
C ASN A 125 -5.00 11.20 16.79
N LEU A 126 -4.76 12.51 16.93
CA LEU A 126 -3.44 13.13 16.86
C LEU A 126 -2.91 13.58 18.23
N GLU A 127 -3.72 13.54 19.29
CA GLU A 127 -3.35 14.04 20.62
C GLU A 127 -2.07 13.39 21.17
N ALA A 128 -2.04 12.06 21.24
CA ALA A 128 -0.88 11.33 21.77
C ALA A 128 0.37 11.56 20.91
N ALA A 129 0.23 11.51 19.59
CA ALA A 129 1.35 11.70 18.67
C ALA A 129 1.92 13.12 18.75
N LEU A 130 1.07 14.15 18.75
CA LEU A 130 1.49 15.54 18.90
C LEU A 130 2.23 15.75 20.21
N LYS A 131 1.66 15.30 21.33
CA LYS A 131 2.29 15.40 22.65
C LYS A 131 3.65 14.70 22.69
N ALA A 132 3.74 13.48 22.15
CA ALA A 132 4.99 12.72 22.09
C ALA A 132 6.06 13.44 21.26
N VAL A 133 5.72 13.96 20.07
CA VAL A 133 6.68 14.72 19.25
C VAL A 133 7.17 15.96 20.00
N LYS A 134 6.26 16.72 20.62
CA LYS A 134 6.64 17.90 21.42
C LYS A 134 7.57 17.53 22.59
N ALA A 135 7.35 16.37 23.23
CA ALA A 135 8.21 15.89 24.31
C ALA A 135 9.64 15.56 23.84
N THR A 136 9.83 15.13 22.59
CA THR A 136 11.17 14.91 22.00
C THR A 136 11.89 16.20 21.61
N GLY A 137 11.18 17.34 21.57
CA GLY A 137 11.71 18.62 21.07
C GLY A 137 11.85 18.70 19.55
N LYS A 138 11.34 17.71 18.80
CA LYS A 138 11.31 17.71 17.33
C LYS A 138 10.12 18.51 16.78
N HIS A 139 10.10 18.74 15.47
CA HIS A 139 9.08 19.57 14.82
C HIS A 139 7.79 18.79 14.60
N ALA A 140 6.70 19.25 15.22
CA ALA A 140 5.37 18.67 15.04
C ALA A 140 4.62 19.35 13.88
N GLN A 141 4.56 18.70 12.72
CA GLN A 141 3.74 19.18 11.60
C GLN A 141 2.41 18.44 11.57
N ALA A 142 1.30 19.13 11.79
CA ALA A 142 -0.03 18.52 11.71
C ALA A 142 -0.67 18.78 10.34
N SER A 143 -1.46 17.83 9.84
CA SER A 143 -2.01 17.90 8.48
C SER A 143 -3.52 18.02 8.48
N VAL A 144 -4.02 18.91 7.63
CA VAL A 144 -5.42 18.91 7.17
C VAL A 144 -5.48 18.09 5.89
N VAL A 145 -6.17 16.95 5.93
CA VAL A 145 -6.40 16.11 4.75
C VAL A 145 -7.44 16.78 3.87
N TYR A 146 -7.07 17.11 2.64
CA TYR A 146 -7.92 17.79 1.67
C TYR A 146 -8.78 16.79 0.88
N THR A 147 -10.04 17.12 0.69
CA THR A 147 -10.96 16.35 -0.16
C THR A 147 -12.15 17.22 -0.58
N ILE A 148 -12.94 16.79 -1.57
CA ILE A 148 -14.10 17.54 -2.05
C ILE A 148 -15.38 16.79 -1.69
N SER A 149 -16.24 17.41 -0.89
CA SER A 149 -17.61 16.94 -0.66
C SER A 149 -18.49 18.11 -0.16
N PRO A 150 -19.83 17.93 -0.07
CA PRO A 150 -20.72 18.94 0.50
C PRO A 150 -20.39 19.36 1.94
N VAL A 151 -19.60 18.55 2.67
CA VAL A 151 -19.21 18.78 4.07
C VAL A 151 -17.87 19.53 4.18
N HIS A 152 -16.94 19.28 3.25
CA HIS A 152 -15.57 19.79 3.32
C HIS A 152 -15.46 21.18 2.70
N THR A 153 -15.92 22.18 3.46
CA THR A 153 -15.84 23.59 3.09
C THR A 153 -14.51 24.23 3.48
N MET A 154 -14.21 25.42 2.96
CA MET A 154 -13.06 26.21 3.43
C MET A 154 -13.09 26.42 4.94
N GLN A 155 -14.27 26.73 5.52
CA GLN A 155 -14.42 26.89 6.96
C GLN A 155 -14.08 25.61 7.72
N HIS A 156 -14.51 24.44 7.22
CA HIS A 156 -14.18 23.16 7.83
C HIS A 156 -12.65 22.92 7.89
N PHE A 157 -11.93 23.25 6.81
CA PHE A 157 -10.48 23.14 6.78
C PHE A 157 -9.79 24.15 7.73
N LEU A 158 -10.30 25.38 7.81
CA LEU A 158 -9.80 26.39 8.74
C LEU A 158 -10.00 25.96 10.20
N ASP A 159 -11.21 25.52 10.55
CA ASP A 159 -11.54 25.08 11.92
C ASP A 159 -10.67 23.90 12.35
N THR A 160 -10.39 22.98 11.42
CA THR A 160 -9.48 21.86 11.65
C THR A 160 -8.06 22.36 11.89
N ALA A 161 -7.56 23.27 11.04
CA ALA A 161 -6.21 23.82 11.19
C ALA A 161 -6.02 24.62 12.50
N LEU A 162 -7.04 25.39 12.90
CA LEU A 162 -7.04 26.13 14.17
C LEU A 162 -6.94 25.19 15.37
N LYS A 163 -7.73 24.12 15.40
CA LYS A 163 -7.64 23.10 16.45
C LYS A 163 -6.28 22.43 16.50
N LEU A 164 -5.71 22.06 15.34
CA LEU A 164 -4.37 21.48 15.28
C LEU A 164 -3.30 22.44 15.81
N ARG A 165 -3.44 23.74 15.54
CA ARG A 165 -2.55 24.77 16.10
C ARG A 165 -2.72 24.91 17.62
N GLU A 166 -3.96 24.92 18.13
CA GLU A 166 -4.25 24.94 19.57
C GLU A 166 -3.64 23.73 20.30
N MET A 167 -3.60 22.58 19.64
CA MET A 167 -2.97 21.35 20.14
C MET A 167 -1.43 21.39 20.10
N GLY A 168 -0.83 22.47 19.59
CA GLY A 168 0.62 22.68 19.64
C GLY A 168 1.39 22.34 18.36
N ALA A 169 0.72 22.22 17.21
CA ALA A 169 1.40 22.05 15.92
C ALA A 169 2.35 23.22 15.62
N ASP A 170 3.58 22.91 15.21
CA ASP A 170 4.62 23.87 14.84
C ASP A 170 4.51 24.34 13.38
N SER A 171 3.87 23.54 12.53
CA SER A 171 3.43 23.94 11.18
C SER A 171 2.20 23.14 10.75
N ILE A 172 1.47 23.66 9.76
CA ILE A 172 0.29 22.99 9.19
C ILE A 172 0.59 22.55 7.75
N CYS A 173 0.30 21.29 7.44
CA CYS A 173 0.34 20.76 6.08
C CYS A 173 -1.08 20.65 5.50
N ILE A 174 -1.30 21.18 4.30
CA ILE A 174 -2.47 20.82 3.48
C ILE A 174 -2.08 19.56 2.71
N LYS A 175 -2.70 18.43 3.04
CA LYS A 175 -2.42 17.13 2.42
C LYS A 175 -3.48 16.76 1.41
N ASP A 176 -3.24 17.08 0.14
CA ASP A 176 -4.06 16.70 -1.01
C ASP A 176 -3.55 15.39 -1.64
N MET A 177 -3.87 14.28 -0.97
CA MET A 177 -3.40 12.93 -1.35
C MET A 177 -3.89 12.44 -2.72
N ALA A 178 -4.97 13.02 -3.24
CA ALA A 178 -5.60 12.61 -4.49
C ALA A 178 -5.38 13.61 -5.64
N GLY A 179 -4.67 14.72 -5.42
CA GLY A 179 -4.40 15.72 -6.45
C GLY A 179 -5.66 16.47 -6.90
N LEU A 180 -6.59 16.71 -5.97
CA LEU A 180 -7.91 17.32 -6.22
C LEU A 180 -7.90 18.84 -6.07
N LEU A 181 -6.88 19.41 -5.41
CA LEU A 181 -6.85 20.82 -5.08
C LEU A 181 -6.69 21.67 -6.35
N SER A 182 -7.77 22.34 -6.75
CA SER A 182 -7.72 23.25 -7.91
C SER A 182 -6.87 24.49 -7.61
N PRO A 183 -6.30 25.16 -8.63
CA PRO A 183 -5.44 26.31 -8.39
C PRO A 183 -6.10 27.46 -7.63
N TYR A 184 -7.36 27.79 -7.93
CA TYR A 184 -8.06 28.87 -7.24
C TYR A 184 -8.44 28.46 -5.81
N ALA A 185 -8.83 27.20 -5.59
CA ALA A 185 -9.06 26.70 -4.24
C ALA A 185 -7.76 26.69 -3.41
N ALA A 186 -6.62 26.35 -4.02
CA ALA A 186 -5.32 26.43 -3.37
C ALA A 186 -5.01 27.87 -2.91
N TYR A 187 -5.23 28.87 -3.78
CA TYR A 187 -5.04 30.27 -3.45
C TYR A 187 -5.93 30.68 -2.25
N GLU A 188 -7.23 30.39 -2.32
CA GLU A 188 -8.19 30.77 -1.28
C GLU A 188 -7.88 30.10 0.06
N LEU A 189 -7.65 28.78 0.04
CA LEU A 189 -7.36 28.01 1.25
C LEU A 189 -6.07 28.49 1.91
N VAL A 190 -4.98 28.62 1.15
CA VAL A 190 -3.70 29.08 1.68
C VAL A 190 -3.83 30.49 2.24
N LYS A 191 -4.44 31.42 1.49
CA LYS A 191 -4.61 32.80 1.95
C LYS A 191 -5.38 32.85 3.27
N MET A 192 -6.51 32.15 3.34
CA MET A 192 -7.32 32.06 4.55
C MET A 192 -6.53 31.47 5.74
N LEU A 193 -5.75 30.40 5.53
CA LEU A 193 -4.90 29.84 6.60
C LEU A 193 -3.81 30.84 7.03
N LYS A 194 -3.14 31.53 6.09
CA LYS A 194 -2.11 32.53 6.39
C LYS A 194 -2.65 33.76 7.12
N GLU A 195 -3.92 34.12 6.92
CA GLU A 195 -4.58 35.23 7.63
C GLU A 195 -4.97 34.86 9.06
N ASN A 196 -5.15 33.58 9.37
CA ASN A 196 -5.66 33.11 10.67
C ASN A 196 -4.65 32.31 11.51
N LEU A 197 -3.50 31.94 10.95
CA LEU A 197 -2.46 31.14 11.63
C LEU A 197 -1.11 31.85 11.61
N ASP A 198 -0.38 31.71 12.72
CA ASP A 198 0.95 32.27 12.94
C ASP A 198 2.10 31.31 12.60
N VAL A 199 1.78 30.11 12.11
CA VAL A 199 2.75 29.05 11.77
C VAL A 199 2.99 28.90 10.26
N PRO A 200 4.10 28.26 9.86
CA PRO A 200 4.34 27.92 8.46
C PRO A 200 3.25 27.00 7.90
N ILE A 201 2.90 27.22 6.64
CA ILE A 201 1.98 26.38 5.88
C ILE A 201 2.75 25.63 4.79
N GLN A 202 2.57 24.31 4.73
CA GLN A 202 3.16 23.45 3.71
C GLN A 202 2.07 22.84 2.83
N LEU A 203 2.22 22.90 1.51
CA LEU A 203 1.30 22.27 0.57
C LEU A 203 1.89 20.99 0.00
N HIS A 204 1.19 19.88 0.21
CA HIS A 204 1.46 18.57 -0.36
C HIS A 204 0.33 18.20 -1.31
N THR A 205 0.64 17.93 -2.58
CA THR A 205 -0.34 17.52 -3.59
C THR A 205 0.28 16.56 -4.61
N HIS A 206 -0.54 15.71 -5.20
CA HIS A 206 -0.15 14.76 -6.24
C HIS A 206 -0.52 15.28 -7.64
N TYR A 207 0.24 14.88 -8.64
CA TYR A 207 0.12 15.33 -10.03
C TYR A 207 -0.87 14.51 -10.87
N ILE A 208 -1.64 13.61 -10.25
CA ILE A 208 -2.40 12.59 -10.96
C ILE A 208 -3.40 13.17 -11.97
N GLY A 209 -4.13 14.21 -11.57
CA GLY A 209 -5.05 14.96 -12.44
C GLY A 209 -4.41 16.14 -13.20
N GLY A 210 -3.10 16.33 -13.08
CA GLY A 210 -2.35 17.40 -13.77
C GLY A 210 -2.45 18.80 -13.16
N LEU A 211 -3.17 18.98 -12.05
CA LEU A 211 -3.42 20.31 -11.44
C LEU A 211 -2.28 20.81 -10.54
N ALA A 212 -1.45 19.92 -10.01
CA ALA A 212 -0.54 20.23 -8.91
C ALA A 212 0.42 21.39 -9.20
N ILE A 213 1.04 21.50 -10.38
CA ILE A 213 1.94 22.64 -10.69
C ILE A 213 1.19 23.97 -10.58
N ALA A 214 0.00 24.08 -11.19
CA ALA A 214 -0.79 25.30 -11.15
C ALA A 214 -1.29 25.60 -9.72
N ALA A 215 -1.63 24.57 -8.94
CA ALA A 215 -2.00 24.70 -7.55
C ALA A 215 -0.84 25.21 -6.68
N LEU A 216 0.39 24.70 -6.88
CA LEU A 216 1.57 25.16 -6.18
C LEU A 216 1.89 26.63 -6.50
N LEU A 217 1.80 27.06 -7.77
CA LEU A 217 2.02 28.45 -8.15
C LEU A 217 0.99 29.38 -7.50
N LYS A 218 -0.29 29.00 -7.52
CA LYS A 218 -1.34 29.76 -6.85
C LYS A 218 -1.20 29.80 -5.33
N ALA A 219 -0.78 28.70 -4.72
CA ALA A 219 -0.42 28.66 -3.31
C ALA A 219 0.77 29.58 -2.99
N ALA A 220 1.78 29.64 -3.88
CA ALA A 220 2.93 30.54 -3.75
C ALA A 220 2.51 32.02 -3.79
N GLU A 221 1.61 32.39 -4.70
CA GLU A 221 1.01 33.73 -4.76
C GLU A 221 0.20 34.08 -3.49
N ALA A 222 -0.43 33.08 -2.88
CA ALA A 222 -1.17 33.23 -1.62
C ALA A 222 -0.27 33.22 -0.36
N GLY A 223 1.03 32.97 -0.51
CA GLY A 223 2.01 33.02 0.58
C GLY A 223 2.26 31.70 1.30
N VAL A 224 2.03 30.54 0.65
CA VAL A 224 2.45 29.22 1.20
C VAL A 224 3.95 29.21 1.44
N ASP A 225 4.41 28.67 2.56
CA ASP A 225 5.83 28.74 2.94
C ASP A 225 6.65 27.60 2.32
N ILE A 226 6.10 26.40 2.28
CA ILE A 226 6.79 25.18 1.82
C ILE A 226 5.90 24.41 0.84
N VAL A 227 6.49 23.78 -0.18
CA VAL A 227 5.80 22.85 -1.08
C VAL A 227 6.56 21.55 -1.23
N ASP A 228 5.83 20.46 -1.44
CA ASP A 228 6.42 19.14 -1.71
C ASP A 228 6.62 18.91 -3.20
N THR A 229 7.79 18.40 -3.56
CA THR A 229 8.15 18.03 -4.94
C THR A 229 8.94 16.73 -4.95
N ALA A 230 9.07 16.11 -6.13
CA ALA A 230 9.94 14.97 -6.36
C ALA A 230 10.90 15.25 -7.51
N SER A 231 12.03 14.55 -7.58
CA SER A 231 12.91 14.59 -8.74
C SER A 231 12.20 14.01 -9.98
N VAL A 232 12.46 14.58 -11.16
CA VAL A 232 11.72 14.29 -12.39
C VAL A 232 11.51 12.80 -12.73
N PRO A 233 12.43 11.84 -12.48
CA PRO A 233 12.20 10.43 -12.78
C PRO A 233 11.15 9.78 -11.88
N MET A 234 10.91 10.36 -10.70
CA MET A 234 9.93 9.94 -9.71
C MET A 234 8.80 10.95 -9.53
N ALA A 235 8.64 11.91 -10.42
CA ALA A 235 7.54 12.88 -10.41
C ALA A 235 6.41 12.46 -11.37
N PHE A 236 5.37 13.31 -11.49
CA PHE A 236 4.20 13.13 -12.36
C PHE A 236 3.31 11.93 -12.01
N GLY A 237 2.21 11.77 -12.75
CA GLY A 237 1.23 10.70 -12.50
C GLY A 237 0.76 10.73 -11.04
N SER A 238 0.73 9.57 -10.39
CA SER A 238 0.39 9.43 -8.97
C SER A 238 1.41 10.04 -7.99
N SER A 239 2.50 10.65 -8.46
CA SER A 239 3.54 11.27 -7.63
C SER A 239 3.39 12.79 -7.51
N GLN A 240 4.33 13.46 -6.83
CA GLN A 240 4.42 14.91 -6.72
C GLN A 240 4.82 15.59 -8.05
N PRO A 241 4.60 16.91 -8.18
CA PRO A 241 5.17 17.69 -9.28
C PRO A 241 6.71 17.68 -9.24
N PRO A 242 7.36 17.74 -10.42
CA PRO A 242 8.82 17.73 -10.53
C PRO A 242 9.45 19.00 -9.93
N VAL A 243 10.46 18.82 -9.09
CA VAL A 243 11.19 19.91 -8.43
C VAL A 243 11.82 20.86 -9.45
N GLU A 244 12.39 20.32 -10.52
CA GLU A 244 13.07 21.07 -11.56
C GLU A 244 12.13 22.07 -12.24
N THR A 245 10.88 21.64 -12.50
CA THR A 245 9.87 22.51 -13.10
C THR A 245 9.41 23.59 -12.15
N ILE A 246 9.21 23.29 -10.86
CA ILE A 246 8.79 24.28 -9.87
C ILE A 246 9.88 25.33 -9.64
N VAL A 247 11.14 24.88 -9.49
CA VAL A 247 12.29 25.78 -9.35
C VAL A 247 12.41 26.69 -10.57
N ARG A 248 12.29 26.14 -11.79
CA ARG A 248 12.35 26.95 -13.02
C ARG A 248 11.15 27.90 -13.15
N ALA A 249 9.96 27.48 -12.76
CA ALA A 249 8.75 28.30 -12.86
C ALA A 249 8.75 29.50 -11.89
N LEU A 250 9.41 29.37 -10.74
CA LEU A 250 9.51 30.43 -9.73
C LEU A 250 10.80 31.25 -9.84
N GLN A 251 11.73 30.87 -10.73
CA GLN A 251 12.98 31.58 -10.94
C GLN A 251 12.71 33.04 -11.34
N ASP A 252 13.48 33.96 -10.77
CA ASP A 252 13.38 35.42 -10.97
C ASP A 252 12.04 36.03 -10.49
N SER A 253 11.19 35.27 -9.79
CA SER A 253 9.98 35.78 -9.14
C SER A 253 10.25 36.22 -7.69
N GLU A 254 9.29 36.92 -7.08
CA GLU A 254 9.36 37.25 -5.64
C GLU A 254 9.41 36.02 -4.73
N ARG A 255 8.99 34.86 -5.25
CA ARG A 255 8.91 33.57 -4.54
C ARG A 255 10.02 32.61 -4.98
N ASP A 256 11.09 33.09 -5.61
CA ASP A 256 12.21 32.24 -6.07
C ASP A 256 12.71 31.32 -4.95
N THR A 257 12.92 30.05 -5.29
CA THR A 257 13.42 29.01 -4.38
C THR A 257 14.88 29.23 -3.99
N GLY A 258 15.69 29.78 -4.91
CA GLY A 258 17.15 29.86 -4.82
C GLY A 258 17.88 28.53 -4.99
N LEU A 259 17.20 27.45 -5.40
CA LEU A 259 17.83 26.14 -5.63
C LEU A 259 18.55 26.08 -6.98
N ASP A 260 19.67 25.36 -7.01
CA ASP A 260 20.50 25.20 -8.21
C ASP A 260 19.96 24.09 -9.12
N LEU A 261 19.43 24.46 -10.28
CA LEU A 261 18.92 23.52 -11.29
C LEU A 261 19.96 22.50 -11.76
N HIS A 262 21.25 22.84 -11.82
CA HIS A 262 22.29 21.91 -12.26
C HIS A 262 22.46 20.75 -11.27
N LYS A 263 22.45 21.05 -9.96
CA LYS A 263 22.48 20.02 -8.90
C LYS A 263 21.25 19.12 -8.99
N LEU A 264 20.08 19.70 -9.25
CA LEU A 264 18.83 18.94 -9.40
C LEU A 264 18.88 17.97 -10.58
N PHE A 265 19.39 18.42 -11.74
CA PHE A 265 19.55 17.53 -12.90
C PHE A 265 20.59 16.42 -12.68
N GLU A 266 21.62 16.67 -11.88
CA GLU A 266 22.58 15.62 -11.49
C GLU A 266 21.90 14.52 -10.67
N ILE A 267 21.07 14.91 -9.69
CA ILE A 267 20.25 13.98 -8.89
C ILE A 267 19.25 13.23 -9.77
N ALA A 268 18.55 13.94 -10.66
CA ALA A 268 17.64 13.35 -11.61
C ALA A 268 18.32 12.31 -12.52
N ASN A 269 19.55 12.56 -12.95
CA ASN A 269 20.28 11.61 -13.77
C ASN A 269 20.56 10.30 -13.02
N HIS A 270 20.93 10.35 -11.73
CA HIS A 270 21.07 9.14 -10.90
C HIS A 270 19.78 8.33 -10.87
N PHE A 271 18.66 8.98 -10.52
CA PHE A 271 17.37 8.30 -10.43
C PHE A 271 16.87 7.80 -11.79
N GLU A 272 17.19 8.47 -12.90
CA GLU A 272 16.86 7.98 -14.23
C GLU A 272 17.66 6.72 -14.60
N GLN A 273 18.94 6.64 -14.23
CA GLN A 273 19.72 5.43 -14.43
C GLN A 273 19.22 4.29 -13.56
N LEU A 274 18.92 4.56 -12.28
CA LEU A 274 18.32 3.59 -11.38
C LEU A 274 17.01 3.05 -11.94
N ARG A 275 16.12 3.95 -12.39
CA ARG A 275 14.84 3.61 -12.99
C ARG A 275 15.01 2.65 -14.18
N LYS A 276 15.92 2.97 -15.11
CA LYS A 276 16.21 2.12 -16.27
C LYS A 276 16.78 0.77 -15.86
N HIS A 277 17.73 0.76 -14.93
CA HIS A 277 18.41 -0.45 -14.48
C HIS A 277 17.46 -1.41 -13.75
N LYS A 278 16.54 -0.89 -12.94
CA LYS A 278 15.55 -1.69 -12.18
C LYS A 278 14.25 -1.93 -12.93
N GLY A 279 14.11 -1.44 -14.16
CA GLY A 279 12.87 -1.57 -14.94
C GLY A 279 11.68 -0.80 -14.37
N PHE A 280 11.92 0.25 -13.59
CA PHE A 280 10.85 1.06 -13.01
C PHE A 280 10.17 1.96 -14.05
N GLU A 281 8.88 2.23 -13.86
CA GLU A 281 8.11 3.08 -14.76
C GLU A 281 8.23 4.58 -14.41
N ARG A 282 7.89 5.44 -15.38
CA ARG A 282 7.73 6.88 -15.17
C ARG A 282 6.30 7.18 -14.76
N GLY A 283 6.11 8.24 -13.98
CA GLY A 283 4.79 8.80 -13.74
C GLY A 283 4.16 9.31 -15.03
N VAL A 284 2.93 8.88 -15.31
CA VAL A 284 2.11 9.31 -16.45
C VAL A 284 0.70 9.58 -15.94
N THR A 285 0.05 10.61 -16.50
CA THR A 285 -1.38 10.85 -16.31
C THR A 285 -2.14 10.29 -17.50
N ARG A 286 -2.90 9.22 -17.28
CA ARG A 286 -3.76 8.54 -18.26
C ARG A 286 -5.20 9.03 -18.13
N ILE A 287 -6.06 8.72 -19.09
CA ILE A 287 -7.51 9.03 -19.02
C ILE A 287 -8.13 8.39 -17.78
N SER A 288 -7.78 7.14 -17.48
CA SER A 288 -8.22 6.43 -16.27
C SER A 288 -7.83 7.17 -15.00
N ASP A 289 -6.67 7.82 -14.98
CA ASP A 289 -6.16 8.52 -13.81
C ASP A 289 -6.90 9.86 -13.62
N MET A 290 -7.24 10.55 -14.71
CA MET A 290 -8.01 11.80 -14.65
C MET A 290 -9.45 11.61 -14.14
N ARG A 291 -9.99 10.38 -14.19
CA ARG A 291 -11.28 10.05 -13.55
C ARG A 291 -11.25 10.20 -12.03
N VAL A 292 -10.08 10.42 -11.42
CA VAL A 292 -9.96 10.85 -10.02
C VAL A 292 -10.84 12.05 -9.68
N PHE A 293 -11.14 12.94 -10.63
CA PHE A 293 -12.07 14.05 -10.39
C PHE A 293 -13.53 13.60 -10.20
N GLU A 294 -13.89 12.42 -10.67
CA GLU A 294 -15.22 11.81 -10.50
C GLU A 294 -15.27 11.00 -9.19
N HIS A 295 -14.34 10.05 -9.01
CA HIS A 295 -14.40 9.07 -7.92
C HIS A 295 -13.54 9.44 -6.69
N GLN A 296 -12.59 10.37 -6.82
CA GLN A 296 -11.69 10.87 -5.76
C GLN A 296 -10.81 9.81 -5.07
N VAL A 297 -10.65 8.64 -5.69
CA VAL A 297 -9.80 7.55 -5.18
C VAL A 297 -8.35 7.84 -5.56
N PRO A 298 -7.39 7.86 -4.61
CA PRO A 298 -5.99 8.10 -4.91
C PRO A 298 -5.38 7.08 -5.88
N GLY A 299 -4.36 7.49 -6.63
CA GLY A 299 -3.77 6.69 -7.72
C GLY A 299 -3.36 5.27 -7.35
N GLY A 300 -2.53 5.12 -6.32
CA GLY A 300 -2.07 3.79 -5.88
C GLY A 300 -3.21 2.87 -5.44
N MET A 301 -4.33 3.45 -5.01
CA MET A 301 -5.50 2.67 -4.66
C MET A 301 -6.32 2.23 -5.88
N ILE A 302 -6.41 3.06 -6.93
CA ILE A 302 -7.07 2.63 -8.18
C ILE A 302 -6.36 1.43 -8.80
N SER A 303 -5.03 1.41 -8.83
CA SER A 303 -4.29 0.25 -9.32
C SER A 303 -4.59 -1.02 -8.52
N ASN A 304 -4.66 -0.89 -7.19
CA ASN A 304 -5.06 -2.01 -6.33
C ASN A 304 -6.50 -2.47 -6.61
N LEU A 305 -7.43 -1.52 -6.74
CA LEU A 305 -8.83 -1.83 -7.07
C LEU A 305 -8.95 -2.59 -8.39
N MET A 306 -8.19 -2.18 -9.42
CA MET A 306 -8.16 -2.88 -10.71
C MET A 306 -7.64 -4.31 -10.58
N SER A 307 -6.51 -4.51 -9.89
CA SER A 307 -5.96 -5.85 -9.61
C SER A 307 -6.97 -6.72 -8.87
N GLN A 308 -7.70 -6.15 -7.92
CA GLN A 308 -8.74 -6.88 -7.19
C GLN A 308 -9.91 -7.26 -8.10
N MET A 309 -10.33 -6.37 -9.01
CA MET A 309 -11.37 -6.68 -9.99
C MET A 309 -10.92 -7.76 -11.00
N GLU A 310 -9.64 -7.80 -11.35
CA GLU A 310 -9.03 -8.87 -12.15
C GLU A 310 -9.07 -10.22 -11.41
N GLU A 311 -8.65 -10.25 -10.14
CA GLU A 311 -8.73 -11.45 -9.29
C GLU A 311 -10.17 -11.98 -9.17
N GLN A 312 -11.15 -11.08 -9.08
CA GLN A 312 -12.57 -11.42 -9.04
C GLN A 312 -13.16 -11.73 -10.43
N LYS A 313 -12.36 -11.68 -11.50
CA LYS A 313 -12.80 -11.88 -12.90
C LYS A 313 -13.98 -10.97 -13.28
N ALA A 314 -13.99 -9.74 -12.77
CA ALA A 314 -15.10 -8.78 -12.85
C ALA A 314 -14.70 -7.40 -13.39
N THR A 315 -13.61 -7.32 -14.16
CA THR A 315 -13.07 -6.05 -14.70
C THR A 315 -14.05 -5.29 -15.59
N ASP A 316 -14.97 -5.99 -16.24
CA ASP A 316 -16.06 -5.42 -17.04
C ASP A 316 -17.04 -4.58 -16.21
N ARG A 317 -17.05 -4.76 -14.88
CA ARG A 317 -17.94 -4.05 -13.94
C ARG A 317 -17.28 -2.87 -13.22
N ILE A 318 -16.07 -2.49 -13.62
CA ILE A 318 -15.33 -1.41 -12.95
C ILE A 318 -16.07 -0.08 -12.93
N ASP A 319 -16.80 0.26 -14.00
CA ASP A 319 -17.56 1.51 -14.07
C ASP A 319 -18.72 1.55 -13.07
N GLU A 320 -19.35 0.39 -12.82
CA GLU A 320 -20.36 0.26 -11.75
C GLU A 320 -19.74 0.54 -10.38
N VAL A 321 -18.55 -0.01 -10.12
CA VAL A 321 -17.82 0.18 -8.86
C VAL A 321 -17.42 1.65 -8.66
N LEU A 322 -16.85 2.29 -9.69
CA LEU A 322 -16.46 3.70 -9.63
C LEU A 322 -17.67 4.62 -9.40
N ALA A 323 -18.85 4.27 -9.94
CA ALA A 323 -20.09 4.98 -9.67
C ALA A 323 -20.68 4.70 -8.27
N GLU A 324 -20.39 3.54 -7.67
CA GLU A 324 -20.85 3.16 -6.34
C GLU A 324 -20.02 3.81 -5.22
N ILE A 325 -18.73 4.06 -5.46
CA ILE A 325 -17.81 4.67 -4.47
C ILE A 325 -18.36 5.99 -3.89
N PRO A 326 -18.78 7.00 -4.69
CA PRO A 326 -19.34 8.24 -4.14
C PRO A 326 -20.60 8.02 -3.29
N ARG A 327 -21.44 7.03 -3.62
CA ARG A 327 -22.67 6.71 -2.86
C ARG A 327 -22.34 6.11 -1.50
N VAL A 328 -21.46 5.10 -1.48
CA VAL A 328 -20.97 4.49 -0.23
C VAL A 328 -20.28 5.54 0.63
N ARG A 329 -19.46 6.41 0.03
CA ARG A 329 -18.78 7.50 0.73
C ARG A 329 -19.75 8.45 1.42
N GLU A 330 -20.81 8.89 0.73
CA GLU A 330 -21.85 9.74 1.33
C GLU A 330 -22.53 9.05 2.51
N GLU A 331 -22.95 7.80 2.31
CA GLU A 331 -23.65 6.99 3.31
C GLU A 331 -22.82 6.75 4.57
N MET A 332 -21.51 6.64 4.39
CA MET A 332 -20.51 6.44 5.43
C MET A 332 -20.05 7.74 6.10
N GLY A 333 -20.71 8.88 5.87
CA GLY A 333 -20.40 10.13 6.55
C GLY A 333 -19.30 10.96 5.89
N TYR A 334 -19.09 10.79 4.58
CA TYR A 334 -18.13 11.51 3.75
C TYR A 334 -16.65 11.42 4.20
N PRO A 335 -16.10 10.27 4.61
CA PRO A 335 -14.68 10.21 4.96
C PRO A 335 -13.79 10.71 3.79
N PRO A 336 -12.70 11.46 4.05
CA PRO A 336 -11.63 11.61 3.07
C PRO A 336 -11.14 10.23 2.62
N LEU A 337 -10.80 10.08 1.34
CA LEU A 337 -10.33 8.80 0.80
C LEU A 337 -8.80 8.72 0.89
N VAL A 338 -8.29 8.42 2.08
CA VAL A 338 -6.87 8.14 2.34
C VAL A 338 -6.76 6.83 3.13
N THR A 339 -5.60 6.19 3.19
CA THR A 339 -5.47 4.94 3.96
C THR A 339 -5.80 5.18 5.45
N PRO A 340 -6.64 4.34 6.10
CA PRO A 340 -7.32 3.14 5.57
C PRO A 340 -8.72 3.37 4.99
N THR A 341 -9.33 4.54 5.20
CA THR A 341 -10.72 4.84 4.81
C THR A 341 -10.96 4.67 3.32
N SER A 342 -9.98 4.97 2.48
CA SER A 342 -10.06 4.74 1.04
C SER A 342 -10.37 3.27 0.75
N GLN A 343 -9.60 2.33 1.33
CA GLN A 343 -9.78 0.88 1.21
C GLN A 343 -11.16 0.43 1.68
N ILE A 344 -11.58 0.91 2.84
CA ILE A 344 -12.88 0.59 3.46
C ILE A 344 -14.05 1.00 2.56
N ILE A 345 -13.99 2.18 1.93
CA ILE A 345 -15.05 2.65 1.04
C ILE A 345 -15.05 1.88 -0.28
N SER A 346 -13.89 1.67 -0.91
CA SER A 346 -13.87 1.01 -2.22
C SER A 346 -14.16 -0.49 -2.14
N ILE A 347 -13.71 -1.22 -1.10
CA ILE A 347 -14.10 -2.62 -0.95
C ILE A 347 -15.61 -2.75 -0.79
N GLN A 348 -16.23 -1.90 0.02
CA GLN A 348 -17.67 -1.98 0.21
C GLN A 348 -18.41 -1.66 -1.09
N ALA A 349 -17.90 -0.74 -1.91
CA ALA A 349 -18.44 -0.48 -3.24
C ALA A 349 -18.29 -1.70 -4.18
N VAL A 350 -17.13 -2.37 -4.18
CA VAL A 350 -16.92 -3.62 -4.93
C VAL A 350 -17.94 -4.68 -4.50
N LEU A 351 -18.08 -4.92 -3.20
CA LEU A 351 -19.01 -5.92 -2.67
C LEU A 351 -20.46 -5.58 -3.00
N ASN A 352 -20.87 -4.31 -2.89
CA ASN A 352 -22.21 -3.88 -3.29
C ASN A 352 -22.52 -4.22 -4.76
N VAL A 353 -21.53 -4.02 -5.65
CA VAL A 353 -21.65 -4.31 -7.09
C VAL A 353 -21.65 -5.82 -7.33
N LEU A 354 -20.65 -6.54 -6.84
CA LEU A 354 -20.51 -7.98 -7.05
C LEU A 354 -21.70 -8.78 -6.51
N MET A 355 -22.21 -8.41 -5.33
CA MET A 355 -23.35 -9.10 -4.70
C MET A 355 -24.71 -8.75 -5.33
N GLY A 356 -24.78 -7.69 -6.15
CA GLY A 356 -26.04 -7.18 -6.69
C GLY A 356 -26.99 -6.58 -5.64
N GLU A 357 -26.58 -6.54 -4.38
CA GLU A 357 -27.31 -5.96 -3.25
C GLU A 357 -26.36 -5.19 -2.33
N ARG A 358 -26.70 -3.92 -2.08
CA ARG A 358 -25.88 -3.01 -1.27
C ARG A 358 -25.84 -3.47 0.19
N TYR A 359 -24.66 -3.57 0.79
CA TYR A 359 -24.43 -3.98 2.18
C TYR A 359 -24.99 -5.38 2.54
N LYS A 360 -25.16 -6.28 1.56
CA LYS A 360 -25.46 -7.70 1.84
C LYS A 360 -24.30 -8.36 2.60
N LEU A 361 -23.07 -8.02 2.22
CA LEU A 361 -21.85 -8.44 2.88
C LEU A 361 -21.04 -7.20 3.27
N CYS A 362 -20.59 -7.17 4.53
CA CYS A 362 -19.80 -6.09 5.10
C CYS A 362 -18.56 -6.68 5.78
N PRO A 363 -17.34 -6.40 5.28
CA PRO A 363 -16.08 -6.80 5.91
C PRO A 363 -15.94 -6.28 7.34
N GLY A 364 -15.08 -6.93 8.14
CA GLY A 364 -14.80 -6.53 9.52
C GLY A 364 -14.39 -5.06 9.65
N GLU A 365 -13.53 -4.59 8.76
CA GLU A 365 -13.01 -3.23 8.75
C GLU A 365 -14.10 -2.18 8.45
N VAL A 366 -15.09 -2.54 7.62
CA VAL A 366 -16.27 -1.70 7.38
C VAL A 366 -17.13 -1.64 8.65
N LYS A 367 -17.35 -2.78 9.31
CA LYS A 367 -18.08 -2.80 10.59
C LYS A 367 -17.35 -1.97 11.66
N ASP A 368 -16.04 -2.09 11.76
CA ASP A 368 -15.22 -1.38 12.74
C ASP A 368 -15.19 0.12 12.49
N TYR A 369 -15.17 0.55 11.22
CA TYR A 369 -15.41 1.93 10.85
C TYR A 369 -16.77 2.43 11.35
N VAL A 370 -17.83 1.67 11.12
CA VAL A 370 -19.20 2.02 11.56
C VAL A 370 -19.35 2.00 13.09
N ARG A 371 -18.60 1.13 13.78
CA ARG A 371 -18.47 1.11 15.25
C ARG A 371 -17.71 2.31 15.80
N GLY A 372 -17.05 3.10 14.94
CA GLY A 372 -16.26 4.26 15.35
C GLY A 372 -14.83 3.93 15.78
N LEU A 373 -14.32 2.72 15.50
CA LEU A 373 -13.00 2.27 15.95
C LEU A 373 -11.84 2.95 15.19
N TYR A 374 -12.12 3.63 14.08
CA TYR A 374 -11.15 4.47 13.34
C TYR A 374 -11.24 5.96 13.69
N GLY A 375 -12.19 6.35 14.54
CA GLY A 375 -12.47 7.76 14.87
C GLY A 375 -13.82 8.23 14.36
N LYS A 376 -14.08 9.52 14.51
CA LYS A 376 -15.35 10.14 14.16
C LYS A 376 -15.35 10.63 12.70
N PRO A 377 -16.31 10.20 11.88
CA PRO A 377 -16.46 10.70 10.52
C PRO A 377 -16.86 12.18 10.48
N PRO A 378 -16.59 12.90 9.36
CA PRO A 378 -16.93 14.32 9.21
C PRO A 378 -18.39 14.67 9.54
N VAL A 379 -19.32 13.80 9.15
CA VAL A 379 -20.73 13.85 9.57
C VAL A 379 -21.19 12.46 10.01
N PRO A 380 -22.28 12.37 10.81
CA PRO A 380 -22.82 11.08 11.21
C PRO A 380 -23.11 10.16 10.02
N ILE A 381 -22.75 8.88 10.16
CA ILE A 381 -23.14 7.82 9.23
C ILE A 381 -24.67 7.77 9.18
N LYS A 382 -25.25 7.57 8.00
CA LYS A 382 -26.70 7.49 7.86
C LYS A 382 -27.26 6.37 8.73
N GLU A 383 -28.32 6.66 9.48
CA GLU A 383 -28.85 5.78 10.52
C GLU A 383 -29.26 4.40 9.97
N GLU A 384 -29.89 4.39 8.80
CA GLU A 384 -30.30 3.18 8.09
C GLU A 384 -29.10 2.32 7.67
N ILE A 385 -27.99 2.95 7.31
CA ILE A 385 -26.76 2.26 6.91
C ILE A 385 -26.04 1.72 8.14
N ARG A 386 -25.96 2.49 9.22
CA ARG A 386 -25.43 2.00 10.51
C ARG A 386 -26.17 0.74 10.95
N LYS A 387 -27.50 0.80 10.97
CA LYS A 387 -28.34 -0.35 11.35
C LYS A 387 -28.18 -1.54 10.40
N LYS A 388 -28.01 -1.31 9.10
CA LYS A 388 -27.79 -2.40 8.14
C LYS A 388 -26.46 -3.13 8.39
N ILE A 389 -25.43 -2.42 8.85
CA ILE A 389 -24.07 -2.98 8.99
C ILE A 389 -23.84 -3.59 10.38
N ILE A 390 -24.24 -2.89 11.45
CA ILE A 390 -23.96 -3.30 12.83
C ILE A 390 -25.22 -3.45 13.70
N GLY A 391 -26.42 -3.29 13.14
CA GLY A 391 -27.68 -3.39 13.90
C GLY A 391 -27.76 -2.37 15.04
N ASP A 392 -28.01 -2.89 16.24
CA ASP A 392 -28.12 -2.12 17.50
C ASP A 392 -26.82 -2.17 18.33
N GLU A 393 -25.70 -2.63 17.75
CA GLU A 393 -24.41 -2.57 18.42
C GLU A 393 -24.03 -1.12 18.80
N PRO A 394 -23.41 -0.91 19.97
CA PRO A 394 -23.04 0.43 20.42
C PRO A 394 -21.91 1.02 19.56
N VAL A 395 -21.99 2.33 19.30
CA VAL A 395 -20.96 3.10 18.60
C VAL A 395 -20.02 3.75 19.61
N VAL A 396 -18.72 3.59 19.38
CA VAL A 396 -17.67 4.25 20.14
C VAL A 396 -17.69 5.75 19.85
N THR A 397 -17.85 6.57 20.90
CA THR A 397 -17.91 8.04 20.81
C THR A 397 -16.68 8.74 21.39
N VAL A 398 -15.91 8.04 22.23
CA VAL A 398 -14.63 8.49 22.78
C VAL A 398 -13.51 8.33 21.74
N ARG A 399 -12.26 8.68 22.08
CA ARG A 399 -11.11 8.38 21.21
C ARG A 399 -10.89 6.87 21.22
N PRO A 400 -10.84 6.17 20.07
CA PRO A 400 -10.82 4.70 20.07
C PRO A 400 -9.61 4.09 20.77
N ALA A 401 -8.46 4.78 20.75
CA ALA A 401 -7.27 4.32 21.46
C ALA A 401 -7.41 4.33 22.98
N ASP A 402 -8.36 5.09 23.56
CA ASP A 402 -8.63 5.05 25.00
C ASP A 402 -9.24 3.71 25.45
N LEU A 403 -9.69 2.88 24.50
CA LEU A 403 -10.24 1.55 24.74
C LEU A 403 -9.22 0.43 24.56
N ILE A 404 -7.98 0.76 24.18
CA ILE A 404 -6.93 -0.22 23.90
C ILE A 404 -5.99 -0.28 25.10
N ASP A 405 -5.84 -1.47 25.68
CA ASP A 405 -4.91 -1.68 26.79
C ASP A 405 -3.45 -1.43 26.36
N PRO A 406 -2.58 -0.91 27.26
CA PRO A 406 -1.15 -0.77 27.01
C PRO A 406 -0.52 -2.05 26.47
N MET A 407 0.37 -1.92 25.49
CA MET A 407 0.90 -3.05 24.74
C MET A 407 2.41 -3.25 24.88
N TRP A 408 3.16 -2.24 25.34
CA TRP A 408 4.63 -2.26 25.35
C TRP A 408 5.23 -3.48 26.06
N GLU A 409 4.83 -3.73 27.31
CA GLU A 409 5.38 -4.85 28.09
C GLU A 409 5.00 -6.22 27.49
N ARG A 410 3.78 -6.35 26.94
CA ARG A 410 3.36 -7.57 26.25
C ARG A 410 4.19 -7.80 24.99
N ALA A 411 4.33 -6.79 24.13
CA ALA A 411 5.14 -6.88 22.92
C ALA A 411 6.59 -7.23 23.21
N ARG A 412 7.16 -6.66 24.29
CA ARG A 412 8.52 -6.95 24.75
C ARG A 412 8.67 -8.41 25.20
N GLN A 413 7.70 -8.94 25.95
CA GLN A 413 7.73 -10.32 26.41
C GLN A 413 7.57 -11.32 25.25
N GLU A 414 6.61 -11.10 24.37
CA GLU A 414 6.32 -11.98 23.24
C GLU A 414 7.44 -12.01 22.20
N SER A 415 8.14 -10.89 22.00
CA SER A 415 9.26 -10.78 21.05
C SER A 415 10.64 -11.08 21.65
N ALA A 416 10.73 -11.35 22.97
CA ALA A 416 12.01 -11.43 23.70
C ALA A 416 13.02 -12.43 23.12
N HIS A 417 12.56 -13.48 22.44
CA HIS A 417 13.44 -14.47 21.80
C HIS A 417 14.16 -13.90 20.56
N TYR A 418 13.55 -12.95 19.86
CA TYR A 418 14.03 -12.42 18.58
C TYR A 418 14.49 -10.97 18.64
N ALA A 419 13.88 -10.16 19.51
CA ALA A 419 14.14 -8.73 19.60
C ALA A 419 15.50 -8.46 20.24
N ARG A 420 16.32 -7.65 19.57
CA ARG A 420 17.66 -7.25 20.00
C ARG A 420 17.70 -5.81 20.54
N SER A 421 16.64 -5.03 20.30
CA SER A 421 16.50 -3.64 20.77
C SER A 421 15.03 -3.23 20.92
N ASP A 422 14.79 -2.03 21.46
CA ASP A 422 13.45 -1.44 21.56
C ASP A 422 12.82 -1.24 20.18
N GLU A 423 13.61 -0.93 19.14
CA GLU A 423 13.15 -0.82 17.76
C GLU A 423 12.60 -2.14 17.21
N ASP A 424 13.18 -3.28 17.60
CA ASP A 424 12.64 -4.60 17.24
C ASP A 424 11.31 -4.87 17.97
N VAL A 425 11.22 -4.50 19.25
CA VAL A 425 9.96 -4.62 20.02
C VAL A 425 8.86 -3.79 19.34
N LEU A 426 9.17 -2.56 18.90
CA LEU A 426 8.24 -1.72 18.14
C LEU A 426 7.88 -2.37 16.80
N THR A 427 8.86 -2.91 16.07
CA THR A 427 8.62 -3.58 14.78
C THR A 427 7.67 -4.76 14.96
N TYR A 428 7.84 -5.55 16.03
CA TYR A 428 6.91 -6.61 16.43
C TYR A 428 5.54 -6.08 16.83
N ALA A 429 5.47 -5.06 17.69
CA ALA A 429 4.20 -4.48 18.14
C ALA A 429 3.33 -3.99 16.96
N LEU A 430 3.98 -3.40 15.94
CA LEU A 430 3.28 -2.87 14.78
C LEU A 430 2.92 -3.95 13.75
N PHE A 431 3.81 -4.94 13.53
CA PHE A 431 3.65 -5.96 12.50
C PHE A 431 4.05 -7.36 12.98
N PRO A 432 3.35 -7.99 13.94
CA PRO A 432 3.85 -9.19 14.65
C PRO A 432 4.30 -10.32 13.72
N GLN A 433 3.42 -10.71 12.78
CA GLN A 433 3.69 -11.82 11.87
C GLN A 433 4.81 -11.53 10.85
N VAL A 434 4.92 -10.27 10.41
CA VAL A 434 5.93 -9.86 9.43
C VAL A 434 7.29 -9.70 10.12
N ALA A 435 7.27 -9.13 11.33
CA ALA A 435 8.44 -8.96 12.17
C ALA A 435 9.06 -10.32 12.51
N LEU A 436 8.26 -11.32 12.95
CA LEU A 436 8.77 -12.66 13.23
C LEU A 436 9.44 -13.30 12.01
N LYS A 437 8.83 -13.19 10.83
CA LYS A 437 9.43 -13.68 9.57
C LYS A 437 10.74 -12.96 9.26
N PHE A 438 10.75 -11.64 9.39
CA PHE A 438 11.94 -10.81 9.16
C PHE A 438 13.06 -11.12 10.16
N PHE A 439 12.74 -11.30 11.45
CA PHE A 439 13.71 -11.65 12.48
C PHE A 439 14.30 -13.05 12.24
N ALA A 440 13.47 -14.04 11.91
CA ALA A 440 13.95 -15.38 11.55
C ALA A 440 14.89 -15.32 10.33
N TRP A 441 14.54 -14.55 9.30
CA TRP A 441 15.42 -14.32 8.16
C TRP A 441 16.74 -13.63 8.57
N ARG A 442 16.69 -12.62 9.45
CA ARG A 442 17.85 -11.89 9.96
C ARG A 442 18.80 -12.80 10.75
N GLU A 443 18.27 -13.74 11.53
CA GLU A 443 19.06 -14.76 12.24
C GLU A 443 19.67 -15.78 11.27
N ALA A 444 18.90 -16.27 10.29
CA ALA A 444 19.38 -17.21 9.28
C ALA A 444 20.51 -16.64 8.42
N ARG A 445 20.52 -15.32 8.17
CA ARG A 445 21.62 -14.60 7.52
C ARG A 445 22.95 -14.67 8.27
N GLY A 446 22.94 -15.00 9.56
CA GLY A 446 24.17 -15.33 10.30
C GLY A 446 24.85 -16.62 9.83
N HIS A 447 24.19 -17.41 8.98
CA HIS A 447 24.64 -18.75 8.58
C HIS A 447 24.82 -19.00 7.09
N GLU A 448 24.29 -18.20 6.15
CA GLU A 448 24.54 -18.37 4.70
C GLU A 448 24.53 -17.04 3.92
N ASP A 449 25.41 -16.96 2.90
CA ASP A 449 25.53 -15.85 1.96
C ASP A 449 24.23 -15.62 1.17
N MET A 450 23.99 -14.34 0.87
CA MET A 450 22.81 -13.79 0.19
C MET A 450 22.21 -14.63 -0.96
N PRO A 451 20.90 -14.94 -0.91
CA PRO A 451 20.05 -14.79 -2.07
C PRO A 451 19.56 -13.35 -2.09
N GLN A 452 20.17 -12.52 -2.94
CA GLN A 452 19.45 -11.37 -3.46
C GLN A 452 18.25 -11.92 -4.24
N ILE A 453 17.09 -11.27 -4.15
CA ILE A 453 16.13 -11.43 -5.24
C ILE A 453 16.82 -10.83 -6.46
N GLU A 454 17.45 -11.68 -7.25
CA GLU A 454 17.95 -11.33 -8.56
C GLU A 454 16.73 -11.00 -9.42
N THR A 455 16.62 -9.76 -9.87
CA THR A 455 16.03 -9.51 -11.19
C THR A 455 17.07 -10.02 -12.20
N HIS A 456 17.17 -11.35 -12.29
CA HIS A 456 18.17 -12.22 -12.93
C HIS A 456 19.52 -11.58 -13.37
N ASN A 457 20.61 -11.98 -12.70
CA ASN A 457 22.02 -11.70 -13.01
C ASN A 457 22.45 -12.35 -14.35
N GLU A 458 23.52 -11.99 -15.07
CA GLU A 458 24.85 -11.39 -14.81
C GLU A 458 25.19 -10.42 -15.98
N VAL A 459 26.10 -9.43 -15.95
CA VAL A 459 27.55 -9.54 -15.77
C VAL A 459 28.13 -8.14 -15.47
N ARG A 460 28.95 -8.05 -14.43
CA ARG A 460 30.06 -7.09 -14.32
C ARG A 460 31.36 -7.82 -14.67
N GLU A 461 31.82 -7.64 -15.89
CA GLU A 461 33.21 -7.67 -16.38
C GLU A 461 33.12 -6.71 -17.58
N GLU A 462 33.57 -5.46 -17.52
CA GLU A 462 34.96 -5.03 -17.54
C GLU A 462 35.03 -3.59 -17.02
N LEU A 463 35.70 -3.35 -15.90
CA LEU A 463 36.21 -2.03 -15.53
C LEU A 463 37.43 -2.23 -14.64
N ASP A 464 38.54 -2.70 -15.23
CA ASP A 464 39.88 -2.29 -14.81
C ASP A 464 40.96 -2.73 -15.81
N ILE A 465 41.29 -1.87 -16.79
CA ILE A 465 42.66 -1.72 -17.28
C ILE A 465 42.91 -0.25 -17.61
N THR A 466 43.72 0.43 -16.80
CA THR A 466 44.42 1.66 -17.19
C THR A 466 45.90 1.33 -17.43
N LYS A 467 46.44 1.70 -18.61
CA LYS A 467 47.70 2.48 -18.80
C LYS A 467 48.10 2.66 -20.29
N GLU A 468 48.23 3.95 -20.66
CA GLU A 468 49.22 4.62 -21.54
C GLU A 468 49.29 4.42 -23.10
N ASN A 469 48.71 5.38 -23.86
CA ASN A 469 49.20 6.27 -24.97
C ASN A 469 50.30 5.86 -26.00
N PRO A 470 50.44 6.55 -27.20
CA PRO A 470 49.52 6.96 -28.30
C PRO A 470 50.19 6.73 -29.73
N PRO A 471 49.95 7.53 -30.81
CA PRO A 471 48.82 7.60 -31.77
C PRO A 471 49.21 7.28 -33.25
N ALA A 472 48.25 7.14 -34.19
CA ALA A 472 48.28 7.75 -35.55
C ALA A 472 47.26 7.21 -36.60
N THR A 473 46.67 8.18 -37.32
CA THR A 473 46.37 8.28 -38.78
C THR A 473 45.20 7.57 -39.49
N ARG A 474 44.30 8.44 -40.01
CA ARG A 474 43.77 8.63 -41.39
C ARG A 474 42.85 7.59 -42.08
N ASN A 475 41.67 8.12 -42.46
CA ASN A 475 40.92 8.08 -43.74
C ASN A 475 40.90 6.78 -44.58
N THR A 476 39.71 6.27 -44.95
CA THR A 476 38.97 6.59 -46.20
C THR A 476 37.64 5.81 -46.34
N ILE A 477 36.79 6.35 -47.21
CA ILE A 477 35.41 6.04 -47.63
C ILE A 477 35.35 4.84 -48.63
N ASN A 478 34.34 3.95 -48.56
CA ASN A 478 33.31 3.70 -49.62
C ASN A 478 32.42 2.44 -49.43
N GLN A 479 31.10 2.67 -49.56
CA GLN A 479 30.04 1.96 -50.30
C GLN A 479 29.80 0.43 -50.24
N LEU A 480 28.63 0.10 -49.66
CA LEU A 480 27.48 -0.67 -50.19
C LEU A 480 27.59 -2.17 -50.61
N SER A 481 26.87 -2.97 -49.79
CA SER A 481 25.81 -3.93 -50.18
C SER A 481 26.21 -5.42 -50.37
N PRO A 482 25.25 -6.37 -50.31
CA PRO A 482 25.22 -7.35 -49.23
C PRO A 482 25.31 -8.80 -49.73
N LYS A 483 25.90 -9.70 -48.94
CA LYS A 483 25.58 -11.13 -49.03
C LYS A 483 26.05 -11.89 -47.81
N ALA A 484 25.10 -12.64 -47.27
CA ALA A 484 25.26 -13.62 -46.22
C ALA A 484 26.34 -14.66 -46.55
N SER A 485 27.08 -15.07 -45.52
CA SER A 485 27.55 -16.45 -45.43
C SER A 485 27.75 -16.83 -43.97
N PHE A 486 27.25 -18.00 -43.66
CA PHE A 486 27.16 -18.70 -42.39
C PHE A 486 28.49 -18.88 -41.65
N ARG A 487 28.45 -18.66 -40.35
CA ARG A 487 29.21 -19.30 -39.26
C ARG A 487 28.22 -19.34 -38.09
N GLY A 488 28.10 -20.34 -37.25
CA GLY A 488 28.83 -21.57 -36.96
C GLY A 488 28.13 -22.18 -35.74
N ASP A 489 28.32 -23.47 -35.49
CA ASP A 489 27.99 -24.23 -34.26
C ASP A 489 26.95 -23.60 -33.31
N GLU A 490 25.66 -23.86 -33.58
CA GLU A 490 24.60 -23.68 -32.58
C GLU A 490 24.54 -24.92 -31.69
N GLU A 491 25.37 -24.95 -30.65
CA GLU A 491 25.04 -25.74 -29.47
C GLU A 491 23.80 -25.15 -28.80
N MET A 492 22.88 -26.00 -28.35
CA MET A 492 21.65 -25.57 -27.70
C MET A 492 21.97 -24.94 -26.34
N ASN A 493 22.03 -23.61 -26.30
CA ASN A 493 22.20 -22.79 -25.09
C ASN A 493 20.86 -22.71 -24.30
N ILE A 494 20.97 -22.63 -22.97
CA ILE A 494 19.90 -22.28 -22.01
C ILE A 494 18.98 -21.15 -22.50
N ASP A 495 19.50 -20.16 -23.22
CA ASP A 495 18.72 -19.03 -23.73
C ASP A 495 17.66 -19.46 -24.77
N HIS A 496 17.99 -20.38 -25.68
CA HIS A 496 17.01 -20.93 -26.63
C HIS A 496 15.97 -21.82 -25.94
N ILE A 497 16.34 -22.52 -24.86
CA ILE A 497 15.39 -23.30 -24.06
C ILE A 497 14.43 -22.37 -23.30
N ARG A 498 14.93 -21.24 -22.76
CA ARG A 498 14.08 -20.22 -22.13
C ARG A 498 13.09 -19.61 -23.12
N GLU A 499 13.52 -19.34 -24.34
CA GLU A 499 12.65 -18.81 -25.39
C GLU A 499 11.53 -19.80 -25.76
N LEU A 500 11.85 -21.10 -25.83
CA LEU A 500 10.86 -22.17 -26.03
C LEU A 500 9.89 -22.32 -24.85
N ILE A 501 10.36 -22.15 -23.60
CA ILE A 501 9.50 -22.15 -22.40
C ILE A 501 8.55 -20.94 -22.42
N LEU A 502 9.05 -19.75 -22.74
CA LEU A 502 8.23 -18.54 -22.86
C LEU A 502 7.18 -18.68 -23.98
N LEU A 503 7.54 -19.26 -25.11
CA LEU A 503 6.60 -19.59 -26.19
C LEU A 503 5.54 -20.62 -25.75
N LEU A 504 5.91 -21.63 -24.95
CA LEU A 504 4.97 -22.58 -24.37
C LEU A 504 4.02 -21.91 -23.35
N ASP A 505 4.50 -20.95 -22.58
CA ASP A 505 3.69 -20.23 -21.60
C ASP A 505 2.70 -19.25 -22.24
N GLN A 506 3.10 -18.59 -23.33
CA GLN A 506 2.26 -17.65 -24.08
C GLN A 506 1.29 -18.31 -25.07
N THR A 507 1.33 -19.64 -25.21
CA THR A 507 0.44 -20.39 -26.10
C THR A 507 -0.43 -21.40 -25.33
N SER A 508 -1.47 -21.91 -25.99
CA SER A 508 -2.35 -22.97 -25.47
C SER A 508 -1.78 -24.38 -25.63
N ILE A 509 -0.52 -24.50 -26.05
CA ILE A 509 0.16 -25.78 -26.30
C ILE A 509 0.53 -26.42 -24.96
N SER A 510 0.02 -27.61 -24.71
CA SER A 510 0.23 -28.37 -23.46
C SER A 510 1.53 -29.18 -23.46
N GLU A 511 2.05 -29.54 -24.63
CA GLU A 511 3.30 -30.28 -24.79
C GLU A 511 3.95 -29.92 -26.13
N LEU A 512 5.27 -29.76 -26.12
CA LEU A 512 6.08 -29.46 -27.28
C LEU A 512 7.30 -30.39 -27.29
N GLU A 513 7.37 -31.23 -28.32
CA GLU A 513 8.53 -32.10 -28.57
C GLU A 513 9.31 -31.60 -29.79
N PHE A 514 10.62 -31.47 -29.62
CA PHE A 514 11.55 -31.07 -30.68
C PHE A 514 12.70 -32.09 -30.77
N GLN A 515 12.98 -32.57 -31.98
CA GLN A 515 14.07 -33.51 -32.26
C GLN A 515 14.95 -32.98 -33.40
N LYS A 516 16.26 -32.93 -33.16
CA LYS A 516 17.27 -32.59 -34.17
C LYS A 516 18.50 -33.44 -33.93
N ASP A 517 18.90 -34.19 -34.96
CA ASP A 517 20.07 -35.09 -35.16
C ASP A 517 20.67 -35.78 -33.92
N ASP A 518 21.10 -35.03 -32.90
CA ASP A 518 21.81 -35.52 -31.71
C ASP A 518 21.05 -35.36 -30.38
N TYR A 519 19.86 -34.74 -30.36
CA TYR A 519 19.06 -34.60 -29.12
C TYR A 519 17.54 -34.53 -29.35
N ARG A 520 16.80 -34.89 -28.29
CA ARG A 520 15.33 -34.78 -28.20
C ARG A 520 14.96 -33.99 -26.95
N LEU A 521 14.21 -32.91 -27.11
CA LEU A 521 13.71 -32.06 -26.03
C LEU A 521 12.18 -32.17 -25.97
N ALA A 522 11.64 -32.51 -24.81
CA ALA A 522 10.20 -32.53 -24.54
C ALA A 522 9.89 -31.54 -23.42
N LEU A 523 9.07 -30.53 -23.71
CA LEU A 523 8.60 -29.52 -22.77
C LEU A 523 7.09 -29.72 -22.56
N ARG A 524 6.67 -29.93 -21.31
CA ARG A 524 5.26 -30.12 -20.96
C ARG A 524 4.84 -29.08 -19.93
N LYS A 525 3.74 -28.38 -20.21
CA LYS A 525 3.15 -27.40 -19.31
C LYS A 525 2.38 -28.16 -18.23
N ASN A 526 2.85 -28.10 -16.98
CA ASN A 526 2.15 -28.74 -15.86
C ASN A 526 0.86 -27.98 -15.58
N ARG A 527 -0.26 -28.51 -16.06
CA ARG A 527 -1.56 -28.25 -15.46
C ARG A 527 -1.64 -29.05 -14.16
N HIS A 528 -1.92 -28.37 -13.06
CA HIS A 528 -2.45 -29.03 -11.87
C HIS A 528 -3.91 -29.39 -12.14
N ASP A 529 -4.10 -30.40 -13.00
CA ASP A 529 -5.33 -31.17 -13.07
C ASP A 529 -5.09 -32.38 -12.16
N GLY A 530 -5.78 -32.41 -11.03
CA GLY A 530 -5.87 -33.61 -10.20
C GLY A 530 -6.61 -34.68 -10.99
N ASP A 531 -5.89 -35.71 -11.44
CA ASP A 531 -6.52 -36.92 -11.93
C ASP A 531 -5.92 -38.17 -11.28
N MET A 532 -6.85 -39.03 -10.93
CA MET A 532 -6.75 -40.22 -10.12
C MET A 532 -5.82 -41.25 -10.76
N THR A 533 -4.79 -41.68 -10.02
CA THR A 533 -4.10 -42.93 -10.33
C THR A 533 -4.74 -44.08 -9.56
N LYS A 534 -5.41 -44.95 -10.33
CA LYS A 534 -5.88 -46.27 -9.92
C LYS A 534 -4.76 -47.06 -9.23
N MET A 535 -4.94 -47.36 -7.94
CA MET A 535 -4.28 -48.48 -7.28
C MET A 535 -5.25 -49.64 -7.11
N ALA A 536 -4.76 -50.83 -7.43
CA ALA A 536 -5.47 -52.08 -7.47
C ALA A 536 -5.98 -52.54 -6.09
N ALA A 537 -7.15 -53.18 -6.10
CA ALA A 537 -7.80 -53.78 -4.95
C ALA A 537 -7.03 -54.99 -4.39
N PRO A 538 -7.04 -55.19 -3.06
CA PRO A 538 -7.10 -56.51 -2.47
C PRO A 538 -8.56 -56.91 -2.17
N ALA A 539 -8.77 -58.22 -2.20
CA ALA A 539 -10.04 -58.92 -2.15
C ALA A 539 -10.89 -58.67 -0.89
N THR A 540 -12.19 -58.78 -1.11
CA THR A 540 -13.29 -58.90 -0.13
C THR A 540 -13.07 -59.98 0.92
N ALA A 541 -13.32 -59.66 2.19
CA ALA A 541 -14.30 -60.32 3.07
C ALA A 541 -14.26 -59.73 4.49
N ASP A 542 -15.31 -59.03 4.91
CA ASP A 542 -16.20 -59.53 5.95
C ASP A 542 -17.41 -58.62 6.15
N ILE A 543 -18.57 -59.27 6.19
CA ILE A 543 -19.91 -58.72 6.23
C ILE A 543 -20.21 -58.20 7.64
N ARG A 544 -20.68 -56.96 7.75
CA ARG A 544 -21.53 -56.52 8.86
C ARG A 544 -22.81 -55.91 8.28
N GLU A 545 -23.93 -56.46 8.74
CA GLU A 545 -25.29 -56.14 8.32
C GLU A 545 -25.61 -54.64 8.43
N GLU A 546 -26.23 -54.10 7.38
CA GLU A 546 -26.93 -52.81 7.37
C GLU A 546 -28.12 -52.83 8.35
N PRO A 547 -28.35 -51.76 9.13
CA PRO A 547 -29.68 -51.48 9.61
C PRO A 547 -30.55 -50.92 8.47
N ALA A 548 -31.83 -51.31 8.48
CA ALA A 548 -32.87 -51.00 7.51
C ALA A 548 -32.96 -49.50 7.11
N PRO A 549 -33.45 -49.19 5.89
CA PRO A 549 -33.47 -47.83 5.36
C PRO A 549 -34.46 -46.97 6.14
N VAL A 550 -33.95 -45.87 6.70
CA VAL A 550 -34.77 -44.78 7.21
C VAL A 550 -35.42 -44.09 6.00
N PRO A 551 -36.71 -43.70 6.05
CA PRO A 551 -37.40 -43.14 4.89
C PRO A 551 -36.69 -41.87 4.41
N ALA A 552 -36.49 -41.77 3.10
CA ALA A 552 -36.03 -40.55 2.45
C ALA A 552 -37.05 -39.42 2.66
N GLY A 553 -36.89 -38.69 3.76
CA GLY A 553 -37.25 -37.28 3.77
C GLY A 553 -36.30 -36.57 2.83
N THR A 554 -36.82 -35.83 1.86
CA THR A 554 -36.03 -34.85 1.12
C THR A 554 -35.41 -33.89 2.13
N ILE A 555 -34.14 -34.11 2.46
CA ILE A 555 -33.38 -33.14 3.26
C ILE A 555 -33.19 -31.95 2.32
N ASP A 556 -33.89 -30.86 2.63
CA ASP A 556 -33.76 -29.59 1.92
C ASP A 556 -32.39 -29.00 2.31
N LEU A 557 -31.36 -29.40 1.55
CA LEU A 557 -29.99 -28.95 1.72
C LEU A 557 -29.84 -27.57 1.07
N VAL A 558 -29.45 -26.59 1.89
CA VAL A 558 -29.13 -25.25 1.44
C VAL A 558 -27.62 -25.14 1.28
N GLU A 559 -27.21 -24.76 0.07
CA GLU A 559 -25.81 -24.53 -0.27
C GLU A 559 -25.35 -23.15 0.23
N VAL A 560 -24.29 -23.13 1.03
CA VAL A 560 -23.57 -21.91 1.39
C VAL A 560 -22.40 -21.79 0.43
N ILE A 561 -22.53 -20.89 -0.54
CA ILE A 561 -21.53 -20.66 -1.58
C ILE A 561 -20.55 -19.56 -1.20
N SER A 562 -19.34 -19.59 -1.76
CA SER A 562 -18.41 -18.48 -1.68
C SER A 562 -18.92 -17.32 -2.55
N PRO A 563 -19.15 -16.13 -1.98
CA PRO A 563 -19.62 -14.97 -2.75
C PRO A 563 -18.50 -14.27 -3.55
N MET A 564 -17.26 -14.75 -3.45
CA MET A 564 -16.08 -14.14 -4.07
C MET A 564 -14.95 -15.15 -4.22
N VAL A 565 -13.96 -14.81 -5.06
CA VAL A 565 -12.68 -15.52 -5.10
C VAL A 565 -11.87 -15.14 -3.86
N GLY A 566 -11.35 -16.11 -3.11
CA GLY A 566 -10.62 -15.87 -1.87
C GLY A 566 -10.03 -17.11 -1.23
N THR A 567 -9.66 -17.02 0.05
CA THR A 567 -9.17 -18.16 0.86
C THR A 567 -10.14 -18.46 2.00
N TYR A 568 -10.59 -19.71 2.11
CA TYR A 568 -11.50 -20.15 3.16
C TYR A 568 -10.77 -20.36 4.48
N TYR A 569 -11.32 -19.82 5.57
CA TYR A 569 -10.87 -20.08 6.93
C TYR A 569 -12.04 -20.54 7.79
N ALA A 570 -11.85 -21.68 8.46
CA ALA A 570 -12.85 -22.28 9.33
C ALA A 570 -12.97 -21.57 10.69
N ALA A 571 -11.98 -20.76 11.08
CA ALA A 571 -11.84 -20.16 12.41
C ALA A 571 -11.48 -18.66 12.33
N PRO A 572 -11.76 -17.87 13.39
CA PRO A 572 -11.44 -16.43 13.42
C PRO A 572 -9.94 -16.14 13.55
N SER A 573 -9.15 -17.10 14.01
CA SER A 573 -7.68 -17.04 14.06
C SER A 573 -7.09 -18.45 14.05
N PRO A 574 -5.79 -18.63 13.76
CA PRO A 574 -5.16 -19.96 13.70
C PRO A 574 -5.28 -20.79 14.99
N ASP A 575 -5.33 -20.14 16.15
CA ASP A 575 -5.41 -20.78 17.46
C ASP A 575 -6.84 -20.90 18.00
N ALA A 576 -7.83 -20.36 17.28
CA ALA A 576 -9.23 -20.40 17.68
C ALA A 576 -9.95 -21.66 17.16
N PRO A 577 -10.99 -22.15 17.86
CA PRO A 577 -11.82 -23.22 17.34
C PRO A 577 -12.57 -22.78 16.07
N PRO A 578 -12.92 -23.72 15.18
CA PRO A 578 -13.78 -23.43 14.03
C PRO A 578 -15.12 -22.81 14.46
N PHE A 579 -15.67 -21.93 13.62
CA PHE A 579 -16.98 -21.32 13.84
C PHE A 579 -18.09 -22.36 13.96
N VAL A 580 -18.04 -23.41 13.13
CA VAL A 580 -19.00 -24.52 13.12
C VAL A 580 -18.32 -25.84 12.77
N LYS A 581 -18.95 -26.95 13.14
CA LYS A 581 -18.59 -28.33 12.78
C LYS A 581 -19.79 -29.05 12.18
N ILE A 582 -19.53 -30.13 11.44
CA ILE A 582 -20.59 -31.02 10.93
C ILE A 582 -21.42 -31.53 12.12
N GLY A 583 -22.75 -31.41 11.99
CA GLY A 583 -23.72 -31.75 13.03
C GLY A 583 -24.11 -30.58 13.94
N ASP A 584 -23.43 -29.43 13.88
CA ASP A 584 -23.79 -28.26 14.68
C ASP A 584 -25.11 -27.65 14.19
N ARG A 585 -25.95 -27.23 15.14
CA ARG A 585 -27.16 -26.46 14.83
C ARG A 585 -26.80 -24.99 14.67
N VAL A 586 -27.23 -24.39 13.57
CA VAL A 586 -26.95 -22.99 13.24
C VAL A 586 -28.25 -22.20 13.11
N GLU A 587 -28.21 -20.94 13.52
CA GLU A 587 -29.32 -19.99 13.33
C GLU A 587 -29.06 -19.08 12.13
N ALA A 588 -30.12 -18.63 11.45
CA ALA A 588 -30.01 -17.62 10.40
C ALA A 588 -29.29 -16.37 10.96
N GLY A 589 -28.25 -15.93 10.26
CA GLY A 589 -27.38 -14.82 10.67
C GLY A 589 -26.13 -15.22 11.47
N GLN A 590 -26.00 -16.49 11.89
CA GLN A 590 -24.79 -16.99 12.56
C GLN A 590 -23.61 -17.09 11.58
N THR A 591 -22.42 -16.66 12.01
CA THR A 591 -21.18 -16.78 11.23
C THR A 591 -20.74 -18.24 11.13
N LEU A 592 -20.44 -18.67 9.91
CA LEU A 592 -20.08 -20.06 9.57
C LEU A 592 -18.61 -20.23 9.22
N CYS A 593 -18.02 -19.24 8.54
CA CYS A 593 -16.62 -19.22 8.15
C CYS A 593 -16.17 -17.81 7.79
N ILE A 594 -14.88 -17.65 7.49
CA ILE A 594 -14.32 -16.44 6.88
C ILE A 594 -13.83 -16.77 5.48
N VAL A 595 -14.08 -15.89 4.52
CA VAL A 595 -13.37 -15.87 3.23
C VAL A 595 -12.47 -14.63 3.22
N GLU A 596 -11.15 -14.84 3.25
CA GLU A 596 -10.19 -13.76 3.04
C GLU A 596 -10.13 -13.44 1.55
N ALA A 597 -10.51 -12.23 1.20
CA ALA A 597 -10.36 -11.72 -0.15
C ALA A 597 -9.91 -10.26 -0.08
N MET A 598 -9.07 -9.84 -1.02
CA MET A 598 -8.64 -8.44 -1.11
C MET A 598 -7.97 -7.94 0.20
N LYS A 599 -7.31 -8.84 0.94
CA LYS A 599 -6.67 -8.64 2.27
C LYS A 599 -7.64 -8.29 3.41
N LEU A 600 -8.92 -8.63 3.25
CA LEU A 600 -9.96 -8.36 4.24
C LEU A 600 -10.68 -9.65 4.58
N MET A 601 -11.07 -9.77 5.85
CA MET A 601 -11.73 -10.97 6.37
C MET A 601 -13.25 -10.82 6.24
N ASN A 602 -13.87 -11.64 5.37
CA ASN A 602 -15.31 -11.59 5.12
C ASN A 602 -16.02 -12.73 5.86
N GLU A 603 -16.81 -12.40 6.87
CA GLU A 603 -17.65 -13.37 7.57
C GLU A 603 -18.80 -13.85 6.68
N ILE A 604 -18.88 -15.15 6.43
CA ILE A 604 -20.00 -15.77 5.72
C ILE A 604 -21.00 -16.27 6.75
N LYS A 605 -22.26 -15.85 6.61
CA LYS A 605 -23.33 -16.13 7.56
C LYS A 605 -24.35 -17.11 6.99
N ALA A 606 -24.99 -17.88 7.86
CA ALA A 606 -26.09 -18.75 7.48
C ALA A 606 -27.31 -17.92 7.02
N GLU A 607 -27.82 -18.17 5.82
CA GLU A 607 -29.07 -17.56 5.35
C GLU A 607 -30.32 -18.23 5.96
N VAL A 608 -30.18 -19.47 6.44
CA VAL A 608 -31.26 -20.26 7.05
C VAL A 608 -30.82 -20.89 8.36
N SER A 609 -31.78 -21.14 9.26
CA SER A 609 -31.54 -21.98 10.45
C SER A 609 -31.60 -23.47 10.06
N GLY A 610 -30.70 -24.28 10.59
CA GLY A 610 -30.58 -25.68 10.21
C GLY A 610 -29.49 -26.42 10.97
N VAL A 611 -29.07 -27.57 10.44
CA VAL A 611 -27.92 -28.34 10.94
C VAL A 611 -26.86 -28.39 9.85
N VAL A 612 -25.60 -28.15 10.20
CA VAL A 612 -24.47 -28.27 9.25
C VAL A 612 -24.37 -29.73 8.82
N ALA A 613 -24.72 -30.01 7.58
CA ALA A 613 -24.73 -31.35 7.02
C ALA A 613 -23.34 -31.76 6.51
N ASP A 614 -22.61 -30.83 5.91
CA ASP A 614 -21.26 -31.06 5.39
C ASP A 614 -20.44 -29.78 5.26
N ILE A 615 -19.12 -29.89 5.25
CA ILE A 615 -18.16 -28.82 4.96
C ILE A 615 -17.26 -29.31 3.82
N LEU A 616 -17.37 -28.70 2.65
CA LEU A 616 -16.80 -29.19 1.39
C LEU A 616 -15.43 -28.59 1.05
N VAL A 617 -14.88 -27.76 1.93
CA VAL A 617 -13.66 -26.99 1.70
C VAL A 617 -12.75 -27.10 2.92
N ASP A 618 -11.47 -27.38 2.67
CA ASP A 618 -10.44 -27.48 3.71
C ASP A 618 -10.02 -26.08 4.19
N ASN A 619 -9.56 -26.00 5.45
CA ASN A 619 -9.06 -24.76 6.01
C ASN A 619 -7.83 -24.25 5.23
N ALA A 620 -7.78 -22.95 4.97
CA ALA A 620 -6.79 -22.27 4.12
C ALA A 620 -6.81 -22.68 2.63
N GLN A 621 -7.89 -23.32 2.16
CA GLN A 621 -8.06 -23.65 0.75
C GLN A 621 -8.55 -22.44 -0.06
N PRO A 622 -7.99 -22.18 -1.26
CA PRO A 622 -8.55 -21.21 -2.20
C PRO A 622 -9.96 -21.61 -2.65
N VAL A 623 -10.86 -20.64 -2.73
CA VAL A 623 -12.24 -20.79 -3.19
C VAL A 623 -12.55 -19.85 -4.36
N GLU A 624 -13.36 -20.31 -5.30
CA GLU A 624 -13.84 -19.54 -6.44
C GLU A 624 -15.24 -18.95 -6.19
N TYR A 625 -15.61 -17.90 -6.92
CA TYR A 625 -16.98 -17.36 -6.89
C TYR A 625 -18.01 -18.44 -7.21
N GLY A 626 -19.01 -18.59 -6.35
CA GLY A 626 -20.08 -19.58 -6.48
C GLY A 626 -19.73 -21.00 -6.01
N GLN A 627 -18.48 -21.25 -5.57
CA GLN A 627 -18.10 -22.57 -5.05
C GLN A 627 -18.86 -22.88 -3.76
N VAL A 628 -19.50 -24.04 -3.67
CA VAL A 628 -20.19 -24.51 -2.45
C VAL A 628 -19.14 -24.81 -1.37
N MET A 629 -19.29 -24.18 -0.20
CA MET A 629 -18.38 -24.36 0.94
C MET A 629 -18.99 -25.20 2.06
N ILE A 630 -20.28 -24.98 2.38
CA ILE A 630 -20.97 -25.64 3.50
C ILE A 630 -22.38 -26.03 3.04
N LEU A 631 -22.87 -27.18 3.49
CA LEU A 631 -24.25 -27.62 3.28
C LEU A 631 -25.02 -27.53 4.60
N ILE A 632 -26.19 -26.90 4.60
CA ILE A 632 -27.07 -26.80 5.77
C ILE A 632 -28.36 -27.58 5.49
N ALA A 633 -28.63 -28.60 6.29
CA ALA A 633 -29.92 -29.27 6.31
C ALA A 633 -30.94 -28.36 7.02
N LYS A 634 -31.89 -27.83 6.27
CA LYS A 634 -32.93 -26.95 6.81
C LYS A 634 -33.84 -27.74 7.75
N ASN A 635 -34.15 -27.15 8.90
CA ASN A 635 -35.10 -27.72 9.87
C ASN A 635 -36.56 -27.52 9.45
#